data_AF-A0A9Q8Q6H1-F1
#
_entry.id   AF-A0A9Q8Q6H1-F1
#
_cell.length_a   1.000
_cell.length_b   1.000
_cell.length_c   1.000
_cell.angle_alpha   90.00
_cell.angle_beta   90.00
_cell.angle_gamma   90.00
#
_symmetry.space_group_name_H-M   'P 1'
#
loop_
_entity.id
_entity.type
_entity.pdbx_description
1 polymer ?
#
loop_
_entity_poly.entity_id
_entity_poly.type
_entity_poly.pdbx_seq_one_letter_code
_entity_poly.pdbx_strand_id
1 'polypeptide(L)'
;MREDLKGQNLTFTEIAKLVGENWQSLDPTEKETYESQANAAKEKYHRNLSEYKKTPEYRRYSQYLHDFKEKQAKHNKGHDVAKRPKQRQ
;
A
#
# COMPACT_ATOMS: atom_id res chain seq x y z
N MET A 1 22.58 6.07 9.58
CA MET A 1 21.95 4.77 9.95
C MET A 1 21.70 3.84 8.77
N ARG A 2 20.97 4.24 7.71
CA ARG A 2 20.80 3.37 6.52
C ARG A 2 22.10 3.12 5.76
N GLU A 3 23.00 4.09 5.79
CA GLU A 3 24.31 3.99 5.12
C GLU A 3 25.31 3.14 5.94
N ASP A 4 25.22 3.15 7.27
CA ASP A 4 26.07 2.33 8.16
C ASP A 4 25.72 0.82 8.12
N LEU A 5 24.49 0.51 7.68
CA LEU A 5 24.02 -0.86 7.44
C LEU A 5 24.31 -1.34 6.01
N LYS A 6 24.65 -0.43 5.08
CA LYS A 6 25.06 -0.78 3.71
C LYS A 6 26.49 -1.32 3.76
N GLY A 7 26.62 -2.64 3.77
CA GLY A 7 27.92 -3.33 3.76
C GLY A 7 28.00 -4.43 4.81
N GLN A 8 27.08 -4.46 5.77
CA GLN A 8 26.93 -5.57 6.69
C GLN A 8 26.05 -6.64 6.03
N ASN A 9 26.46 -7.91 6.09
CA ASN A 9 25.70 -9.06 5.56
C ASN A 9 24.52 -9.42 6.48
N LEU A 10 23.75 -8.41 6.89
CA LEU A 10 22.62 -8.57 7.78
C LEU A 10 21.38 -8.93 6.98
N THR A 11 20.65 -9.93 7.47
CA THR A 11 19.34 -10.28 6.94
C THR A 11 18.34 -9.17 7.24
N PHE A 12 17.25 -9.11 6.45
CA PHE A 12 16.16 -8.16 6.69
C PHE A 12 15.62 -8.24 8.14
N THR A 13 15.54 -9.44 8.70
CA THR A 13 15.05 -9.68 10.07
C THR A 13 15.97 -9.04 11.12
N GLU A 14 17.28 -9.12 10.93
CA GLU A 14 18.26 -8.49 11.85
C GLU A 14 18.20 -6.97 11.76
N ILE A 15 18.08 -6.43 10.55
CA ILE A 15 17.89 -4.98 10.34
C ILE A 15 16.60 -4.51 11.02
N ALA A 16 15.50 -5.25 10.85
CA ALA A 16 14.21 -4.89 11.46
C ALA A 16 14.28 -4.88 12.99
N LYS A 17 14.98 -5.86 13.61
CA LYS A 17 15.22 -5.89 15.06
C LYS A 17 16.01 -4.67 15.52
N LEU A 18 17.16 -4.39 14.89
CA LEU A 18 18.04 -3.28 15.28
C LEU A 18 17.34 -1.93 15.15
N VAL A 19 16.57 -1.72 14.08
CA VAL A 19 15.79 -0.49 13.90
C VAL A 19 14.71 -0.36 14.98
N GLY A 20 14.04 -1.47 15.33
CA GLY A 20 13.04 -1.49 16.39
C GLY A 20 13.62 -1.16 17.77
N GLU A 21 14.76 -1.75 18.12
CA GLU A 21 15.47 -1.47 19.38
C GLU A 21 15.91 -0.01 19.45
N ASN A 22 16.53 0.51 18.38
CA ASN A 22 16.94 1.90 18.31
C ASN A 22 15.75 2.85 18.44
N TRP A 23 14.62 2.54 17.80
CA TRP A 23 13.40 3.34 17.95
C TRP A 23 12.93 3.35 19.40
N GLN A 24 12.95 2.22 20.11
CA GLN A 24 12.53 2.18 21.52
C GLN A 24 13.45 3.04 22.41
N SER A 25 14.76 3.05 22.14
CA SER A 25 15.74 3.81 22.91
C SER A 25 15.77 5.32 22.62
N LEU A 26 15.13 5.80 21.55
CA LEU A 26 15.08 7.24 21.25
C LEU A 26 14.32 8.02 22.33
N ASP A 27 14.77 9.25 22.59
CA ASP A 27 14.07 10.19 23.46
C ASP A 27 12.72 10.63 22.87
N PRO A 28 11.75 11.03 23.71
CA PRO A 28 10.42 11.46 23.26
C PRO A 28 10.46 12.60 22.24
N THR A 29 11.39 13.55 22.39
CA THR A 29 11.56 14.70 21.49
C THR A 29 12.11 14.30 20.12
N GLU A 30 13.02 13.32 20.09
CA GLU A 30 13.54 12.78 18.85
C GLU A 30 12.46 11.96 18.12
N LYS A 31 11.72 11.12 18.86
CA LYS A 31 10.55 10.40 18.34
C LYS A 31 9.52 11.35 17.73
N GLU A 32 9.15 12.41 18.45
CA GLU A 32 8.21 13.43 17.99
C GLU A 32 8.68 14.10 16.69
N THR A 33 9.98 14.35 16.56
CA THR A 33 10.54 14.91 15.32
C THR A 33 10.31 13.98 14.13
N TYR A 34 10.56 12.67 14.28
CA TYR A 34 10.30 11.69 13.23
C TYR A 34 8.81 11.54 12.93
N GLU A 35 7.96 11.54 13.96
CA GLU A 35 6.50 11.46 13.81
C GLU A 35 5.94 12.70 13.10
N SER A 36 6.43 13.89 13.44
CA SER A 36 6.08 15.16 12.78
C SER A 36 6.47 15.15 11.31
N GLN A 37 7.70 14.72 10.99
CA GLN A 37 8.15 14.56 9.60
C GLN A 37 7.28 13.54 8.84
N ALA A 38 6.93 12.42 9.47
CA ALA A 38 6.05 11.41 8.88
C ALA A 38 4.64 11.97 8.60
N ASN A 39 4.08 12.75 9.54
CA ASN A 39 2.80 13.40 9.38
C ASN A 39 2.81 14.42 8.24
N ALA A 40 3.82 15.30 8.19
CA ALA A 40 3.98 16.27 7.11
C ALA A 40 4.13 15.59 5.73
N ALA A 41 4.89 14.49 5.65
CA ALA A 41 5.02 13.72 4.43
C ALA A 41 3.69 13.07 4.00
N LYS A 42 2.93 12.54 4.96
CA LYS A 42 1.60 11.96 4.72
C LYS A 42 0.61 13.00 4.21
N GLU A 43 0.60 14.19 4.81
CA GLU A 43 -0.24 15.31 4.35
C GLU A 43 0.12 15.75 2.93
N LYS A 44 1.42 15.90 2.64
CA LYS A 44 1.91 16.19 1.29
C LYS A 44 1.47 15.13 0.29
N TYR A 45 1.60 13.86 0.63
CA TYR A 45 1.12 12.77 -0.21
C TYR A 45 -0.39 12.86 -0.47
N HIS A 46 -1.21 13.09 0.56
CA HIS A 46 -2.66 13.23 0.40
C HIS A 46 -3.04 14.42 -0.49
N ARG A 47 -2.36 15.56 -0.34
CA ARG A 47 -2.56 16.72 -1.21
C ARG A 47 -2.23 16.37 -2.66
N ASN A 48 -1.05 15.83 -2.92
CA ASN A 48 -0.63 15.43 -4.26
C ASN A 48 -1.57 14.39 -4.86
N LEU A 49 -2.05 13.44 -4.06
CA LEU A 49 -3.02 12.43 -4.49
C LEU A 49 -4.36 13.08 -4.85
N SER A 50 -4.83 14.05 -4.07
CA SER A 50 -6.05 14.81 -4.38
C SER A 50 -5.93 15.58 -5.69
N GLU A 51 -4.78 16.20 -5.94
CA GLU A 51 -4.49 16.89 -7.21
C GLU A 51 -4.41 15.89 -8.37
N TYR A 52 -3.68 14.78 -8.19
CA TYR A 52 -3.59 13.71 -9.19
C TYR A 52 -4.97 13.15 -9.54
N LYS A 53 -5.86 12.99 -8.56
CA LYS A 53 -7.24 12.51 -8.78
C LYS A 53 -8.09 13.43 -9.67
N LYS A 54 -7.73 14.70 -9.79
CA LYS A 54 -8.41 15.67 -10.68
C LYS A 54 -7.91 15.60 -12.12
N THR A 55 -6.79 14.92 -12.37
CA THR A 55 -6.18 14.84 -13.70
C THR A 55 -6.99 13.98 -14.66
N PRO A 56 -6.94 14.26 -15.98
CA PRO A 56 -7.53 13.39 -17.01
C PRO A 56 -6.96 11.97 -16.99
N GLU A 57 -5.69 11.81 -16.65
CA GLU A 57 -4.99 10.52 -16.56
C GLU A 57 -5.63 9.64 -15.48
N TYR A 58 -5.87 10.19 -14.29
CA TYR A 58 -6.56 9.47 -13.23
C TYR A 58 -7.98 9.09 -13.64
N ARG A 59 -8.70 9.97 -14.34
CA ARG A 59 -10.06 9.66 -14.83
C ARG A 59 -10.05 8.46 -15.78
N ARG A 60 -9.14 8.44 -16.76
CA ARG A 60 -8.97 7.33 -17.71
C ARG A 60 -8.63 6.03 -16.99
N TYR A 61 -7.69 6.09 -16.05
CA TYR A 61 -7.31 4.93 -15.25
C TYR A 61 -8.47 4.42 -14.38
N SER A 62 -9.23 5.32 -13.77
CA SER A 62 -10.40 4.96 -12.96
C SER A 62 -11.50 4.28 -13.79
N GLN A 63 -11.73 4.74 -15.03
CA GLN A 63 -12.65 4.10 -15.97
C GLN A 63 -12.16 2.70 -16.36
N TYR A 64 -10.87 2.58 -16.71
CA TYR A 64 -10.26 1.28 -16.98
C TYR A 64 -10.43 0.29 -15.82
N LEU A 65 -10.16 0.71 -14.59
CA LEU A 65 -10.32 -0.13 -13.39
C LEU A 65 -11.77 -0.55 -13.17
N HIS A 66 -12.73 0.35 -13.40
CA HIS A 66 -14.15 0.04 -13.32
C HIS A 66 -14.54 -1.05 -14.33
N ASP A 67 -14.21 -0.83 -15.60
CA ASP A 67 -14.55 -1.75 -16.68
C ASP A 67 -13.88 -3.12 -16.49
N PHE A 68 -12.63 -3.13 -16.02
CA PHE A 68 -11.90 -4.35 -15.68
C PHE A 68 -12.59 -5.13 -14.56
N LYS A 69 -12.97 -4.46 -13.47
CA LYS A 69 -13.70 -5.08 -12.35
C LYS A 69 -15.06 -5.61 -12.80
N GLU A 70 -15.80 -4.87 -13.62
CA GLU A 70 -17.08 -5.34 -14.15
C GLU A 70 -16.92 -6.59 -15.04
N LYS A 71 -15.93 -6.59 -15.94
CA LYS A 71 -15.64 -7.75 -16.81
C LYS A 71 -15.23 -8.96 -15.99
N GLN A 72 -14.38 -8.78 -14.97
CA GLN A 72 -14.00 -9.85 -14.05
C GLN A 72 -15.18 -10.37 -13.23
N ALA A 73 -16.04 -9.49 -12.70
CA ALA A 73 -17.23 -9.90 -11.96
C ALA A 73 -18.21 -10.69 -12.84
N LYS A 74 -18.37 -10.30 -14.11
CA LYS A 74 -19.18 -11.02 -15.10
C LYS A 74 -18.56 -12.38 -15.46
N HIS A 75 -17.23 -12.44 -15.61
CA HIS A 75 -16.50 -13.67 -15.86
C HIS A 75 -16.58 -14.64 -14.66
N ASN A 76 -16.45 -14.14 -13.44
CA ASN A 76 -16.57 -14.94 -12.22
C ASN A 76 -18.00 -15.45 -11.99
N LYS A 77 -19.04 -14.62 -12.24
CA LYS A 77 -20.44 -15.06 -12.22
C LYS A 77 -20.76 -16.13 -13.27
N GLY A 78 -20.11 -16.09 -14.45
CA GLY A 78 -20.24 -17.13 -15.47
C GLY A 78 -19.66 -18.48 -15.05
N HIS A 79 -18.56 -18.46 -14.31
CA HIS A 79 -17.93 -19.67 -13.77
C HIS A 79 -18.75 -20.32 -12.63
N ASP A 80 -19.38 -19.52 -11.76
CA ASP A 80 -20.27 -20.03 -10.70
C ASP A 80 -21.59 -20.61 -11.23
N VAL A 81 -22.17 -20.03 -12.30
CA VAL A 81 -23.41 -20.55 -12.92
C VAL A 81 -23.17 -21.86 -13.67
N ALA A 82 -21.98 -22.04 -14.26
CA ALA A 82 -21.62 -23.26 -14.97
C ALA A 82 -21.38 -24.49 -14.06
N LYS A 83 -21.21 -24.29 -12.75
CA LYS A 83 -20.97 -25.37 -11.77
C LYS A 83 -22.17 -25.80 -10.93
N ARG A 84 -23.40 -25.29 -11.15
CA ARG A 84 -24.59 -25.83 -10.47
C ARG A 84 -25.09 -27.08 -11.22
N PRO A 85 -24.91 -28.31 -10.69
CA PRO A 85 -25.55 -29.47 -11.28
C PRO A 85 -27.07 -29.34 -11.09
N LYS A 86 -27.82 -29.51 -12.18
CA LYS A 86 -29.29 -29.59 -12.15
C LYS A 86 -29.69 -30.90 -11.50
N GLN A 87 -29.83 -30.91 -10.18
CA GLN A 87 -30.55 -31.97 -9.48
C GLN A 87 -32.03 -31.57 -9.47
N ARG A 88 -32.83 -32.22 -10.32
CA ARG A 88 -34.29 -32.39 -10.21
C ARG A 88 -34.78 -33.23 -11.40
N GLN A 89 -34.91 -34.53 -11.19
CA GLN A 89 -36.19 -35.25 -11.10
C GLN A 89 -35.93 -36.62 -10.46
#